data_AF-A0A2A7H825-F1
#
_entry.id   AF-A0A2A7H825-F1
#
_cell.length_a   1.000
_cell.length_b   1.000
_cell.length_c   1.000
_cell.angle_alpha   90.00
_cell.angle_beta   90.00
_cell.angle_gamma   90.00
#
_symmetry.space_group_name_H-M   'P 1'
#
loop_
_entity.id
_entity.type
_entity.pdbx_description
1 polymer ?
#
loop_
_entity_poly.entity_id
_entity_poly.type
_entity_poly.pdbx_seq_one_letter_code
_entity_poly.pdbx_strand_id
1 'polypeptide(L)'
;MTKNKRERRTFTAEFKHQMVQLYQNGKPRKDIIKEYGLTPSSLDRWINQNHTSGSFKEKDNKTAEQLELEALRKQNKQLLMENDILKQTALILGRK
;
A
#
# COMPACT_ATOMS: atom_id res chain seq x y z
N MET A 1 28.32 -8.88 -7.35
CA MET A 1 27.29 -9.55 -8.19
C MET A 1 26.07 -8.65 -8.26
N THR A 2 25.84 -7.99 -9.39
CA THR A 2 24.71 -7.09 -9.60
C THR A 2 23.43 -7.92 -9.77
N LYS A 3 22.48 -7.78 -8.84
CA LYS A 3 21.16 -8.45 -8.92
C LYS A 3 20.42 -7.88 -10.14
N ASN A 4 20.29 -8.68 -11.19
CA ASN A 4 19.56 -8.29 -12.40
C ASN A 4 18.08 -8.07 -12.03
N LYS A 5 17.62 -6.83 -12.04
CA LYS A 5 16.29 -6.44 -11.58
C LYS A 5 15.29 -6.82 -12.67
N ARG A 6 14.51 -7.87 -12.43
CA ARG A 6 13.41 -8.26 -13.34
C ARG A 6 12.47 -7.06 -13.54
N GLU A 7 12.13 -6.80 -14.80
CA GLU A 7 11.18 -5.75 -15.14
C GLU A 7 9.85 -5.96 -14.42
N ARG A 8 9.26 -4.87 -13.94
CA ARG A 8 7.99 -4.92 -13.20
C ARG A 8 6.87 -5.27 -14.18
N ARG A 9 6.28 -6.45 -14.02
CA ARG A 9 5.07 -6.85 -14.74
C ARG A 9 3.86 -6.10 -14.18
N THR A 10 3.02 -5.57 -15.06
CA THR A 10 1.74 -4.95 -14.73
C THR A 10 0.60 -5.82 -15.23
N PHE A 11 -0.39 -6.06 -14.38
CA PHE A 11 -1.58 -6.84 -14.71
C PHE A 11 -2.82 -5.96 -14.59
N THR A 12 -3.79 -6.15 -15.50
CA THR A 12 -5.08 -5.47 -15.47
C THR A 12 -5.91 -5.90 -14.27
N ALA A 13 -6.86 -5.07 -13.85
CA ALA A 13 -7.74 -5.40 -12.72
C ALA A 13 -8.61 -6.64 -13.02
N GLU A 14 -9.11 -6.75 -14.25
CA GLU A 14 -9.91 -7.89 -14.70
C GLU A 14 -9.12 -9.21 -14.62
N PHE A 15 -7.88 -9.20 -15.11
CA PHE A 15 -7.02 -10.37 -15.03
C PHE A 15 -6.79 -10.82 -13.58
N LYS A 16 -6.50 -9.87 -12.68
CA LYS A 16 -6.34 -10.18 -11.25
C LYS A 16 -7.61 -10.79 -10.66
N HIS A 17 -8.78 -10.29 -11.07
CA HIS A 17 -10.06 -10.81 -10.61
C HIS A 17 -10.30 -12.24 -11.08
N GLN A 18 -10.04 -12.53 -12.35
CA GLN A 18 -10.12 -13.89 -12.89
C GLN A 18 -9.20 -14.86 -12.13
N MET A 19 -7.95 -14.48 -11.83
CA MET A 19 -7.04 -15.32 -11.07
C MET A 19 -7.54 -15.63 -9.65
N VAL A 20 -8.12 -14.63 -8.98
CA VAL A 20 -8.70 -14.82 -7.64
C VAL A 20 -9.97 -15.68 -7.72
N GLN A 21 -10.82 -15.50 -8.73
CA GLN A 21 -12.00 -16.33 -8.95
C GLN A 21 -11.63 -17.80 -9.20
N LEU A 22 -10.58 -18.07 -10.00
CA LEU A 22 -10.07 -19.43 -10.20
C LEU A 22 -9.67 -20.08 -8.87
N TYR A 23 -9.00 -19.32 -8.00
CA TYR A 23 -8.65 -19.80 -6.67
C TYR A 23 -9.89 -20.05 -5.79
N GLN A 24 -10.87 -19.15 -5.80
CA GLN A 24 -12.13 -19.30 -5.05
C GLN A 24 -12.96 -20.50 -5.53
N ASN A 25 -12.89 -20.81 -6.83
CA ASN A 25 -13.53 -21.99 -7.44
C ASN A 25 -12.79 -23.30 -7.16
N GLY A 26 -11.77 -23.29 -6.29
CA GLY A 26 -11.09 -24.50 -5.81
C GLY A 26 -9.84 -24.89 -6.60
N LYS A 27 -9.40 -24.10 -7.60
CA LYS A 27 -8.14 -24.38 -8.29
C LYS A 27 -6.97 -24.11 -7.35
N PRO A 28 -6.04 -25.07 -7.18
CA PRO A 28 -4.96 -24.92 -6.21
C PRO A 28 -3.97 -23.83 -6.63
N ARG A 29 -3.48 -23.07 -5.64
CA ARG A 29 -2.55 -21.94 -5.86
C ARG A 29 -1.37 -22.31 -6.75
N LYS A 30 -0.76 -23.48 -6.52
CA LYS A 30 0.43 -23.94 -7.27
C LYS A 30 0.17 -24.05 -8.76
N ASP A 31 -1.01 -24.48 -9.16
CA ASP A 31 -1.35 -24.68 -10.56
C ASP A 31 -1.62 -23.35 -11.24
N ILE A 32 -2.34 -22.44 -10.58
CA ILE A 32 -2.54 -21.05 -11.06
C ILE A 32 -1.19 -20.35 -11.25
N ILE A 33 -0.27 -20.50 -10.29
CA ILE A 33 1.06 -19.88 -10.35
C ILE A 33 1.85 -20.41 -11.56
N LYS A 34 1.84 -21.72 -11.77
CA LYS A 34 2.57 -22.37 -12.88
C LYS A 34 1.99 -22.02 -14.24
N GLU A 35 0.67 -22.17 -14.39
CA GLU A 35 -0.04 -22.01 -15.66
C GLU A 35 0.00 -20.56 -16.18
N TYR A 36 -0.15 -19.60 -15.28
CA TYR A 36 -0.16 -18.17 -15.65
C TYR A 36 1.19 -17.48 -15.41
N GLY A 37 2.24 -18.24 -15.06
CA GLY A 37 3.59 -17.71 -14.85
C GLY A 37 3.67 -16.59 -13.80
N LEU A 38 2.84 -16.69 -12.76
CA LEU A 38 2.76 -15.71 -11.68
C LEU A 38 3.83 -15.97 -10.62
N THR A 39 4.08 -14.97 -9.78
CA THR A 39 4.84 -15.22 -8.55
C THR A 39 3.86 -15.56 -7.41
N PRO A 40 4.22 -16.46 -6.48
CA PRO A 40 3.35 -16.78 -5.33
C PRO A 40 2.90 -15.53 -4.58
N SER A 41 3.84 -14.61 -4.33
CA SER A 41 3.60 -13.32 -3.69
C SER A 41 2.59 -12.43 -4.42
N SER A 42 2.53 -12.48 -5.76
CA SER A 42 1.56 -11.70 -6.52
C SER A 42 0.15 -12.23 -6.31
N LEU A 43 -0.03 -13.56 -6.37
CA LEU A 43 -1.34 -14.19 -6.21
C LEU A 43 -1.86 -14.01 -4.79
N ASP A 44 -1.04 -14.25 -3.76
CA ASP A 44 -1.45 -14.09 -2.37
C ASP A 44 -1.86 -12.65 -2.06
N ARG A 45 -1.12 -11.67 -2.62
CA ARG A 45 -1.48 -10.27 -2.49
C ARG A 45 -2.85 -9.96 -3.12
N TRP A 46 -3.15 -10.50 -4.30
CA TRP A 46 -4.45 -10.28 -4.95
C TRP A 46 -5.60 -10.94 -4.19
N ILE A 47 -5.40 -12.14 -3.65
CA ILE A 47 -6.39 -12.83 -2.80
C ILE A 47 -6.72 -11.97 -1.58
N ASN A 48 -5.70 -11.47 -0.88
CA ASN A 48 -5.89 -10.62 0.30
C ASN A 48 -6.58 -9.29 -0.03
N GLN A 49 -6.17 -8.64 -1.13
CA GLN A 49 -6.79 -7.40 -1.59
C GLN A 49 -8.27 -7.60 -1.94
N ASN A 50 -8.60 -8.69 -2.64
CA ASN A 50 -9.97 -9.03 -3.00
C ASN A 50 -10.84 -9.33 -1.77
N HIS A 51 -10.29 -10.03 -0.76
CA HIS A 51 -10.99 -10.32 0.49
C HIS A 51 -11.21 -9.08 1.37
N THR A 52 -10.27 -8.13 1.34
CA THR A 52 -10.30 -6.95 2.23
C THR A 52 -11.18 -5.83 1.68
N SER A 53 -10.98 -5.44 0.41
CA SER A 53 -11.64 -4.26 -0.17
C SER A 53 -12.38 -4.53 -1.48
N GLY A 54 -12.20 -5.71 -2.09
CA GLY A 54 -12.64 -5.96 -3.47
C GLY A 54 -11.89 -5.15 -4.53
N SER A 55 -10.88 -4.35 -4.15
CA SER A 55 -10.07 -3.53 -5.05
C SER A 55 -8.62 -3.99 -5.05
N PHE A 56 -8.05 -4.15 -6.25
CA PHE A 56 -6.64 -4.45 -6.45
C PHE A 56 -5.73 -3.22 -6.34
N LYS A 57 -6.30 -2.04 -6.04
CA LYS A 57 -5.52 -0.82 -5.79
C LYS A 57 -5.08 -0.80 -4.33
N GLU A 58 -3.79 -0.60 -4.11
CA GLU A 58 -3.18 -0.63 -2.79
C GLU A 58 -3.65 0.52 -1.88
N LYS A 59 -4.08 1.65 -2.49
CA LYS A 59 -4.68 2.78 -1.76
C LYS A 59 -6.02 2.44 -1.11
N ASP A 60 -6.78 1.54 -1.73
CA ASP A 60 -8.13 1.18 -1.30
C ASP A 60 -8.11 0.08 -0.22
N ASN A 61 -6.92 -0.47 0.07
CA ASN A 61 -6.71 -1.51 1.09
C ASN A 61 -6.15 -0.95 2.41
N LYS A 62 -6.11 0.37 2.58
CA LYS A 62 -5.79 0.97 3.89
C LYS A 62 -7.02 0.87 4.79
N THR A 63 -6.84 0.33 5.98
CA THR A 63 -7.90 0.35 7.00
C THR A 63 -8.18 1.79 7.45
N ALA A 64 -9.39 2.05 7.95
CA ALA A 64 -9.77 3.38 8.45
C ALA A 64 -8.75 3.89 9.51
N GLU A 65 -8.30 3.00 10.39
CA GLU A 65 -7.27 3.28 11.40
C GLU A 65 -5.93 3.71 10.77
N GLN A 66 -5.51 3.08 9.68
CA GLN A 66 -4.27 3.44 8.99
C GLN A 66 -4.36 4.81 8.31
N LEU A 67 -5.53 5.14 7.74
CA LEU A 67 -5.80 6.45 7.15
C LEU A 67 -5.79 7.54 8.22
N GLU A 68 -6.44 7.28 9.35
CA GLU A 68 -6.46 8.18 10.49
C GLU A 68 -5.06 8.40 11.08
N LEU A 69 -4.27 7.33 11.24
CA LEU A 69 -2.90 7.42 11.69
C LEU A 69 -2.02 8.26 10.75
N GLU A 70 -2.22 8.15 9.44
CA GLU A 70 -1.50 8.95 8.45
C GLU A 70 -1.92 10.43 8.50
N ALA A 71 -3.21 10.71 8.68
CA ALA A 71 -3.74 12.05 8.85
C ALA A 71 -3.20 12.71 10.14
N LEU A 72 -3.24 11.99 11.26
CA LEU A 72 -2.71 12.43 12.55
C LEU A 72 -1.21 12.71 12.48
N ARG A 73 -0.42 11.85 11.81
CA ARG A 73 1.02 12.10 11.61
C ARG A 73 1.29 13.36 10.79
N LYS A 74 0.49 13.64 9.76
CA LYS A 74 0.60 14.89 8.99
C LYS A 74 0.27 16.10 9.86
N GLN A 75 -0.84 16.07 10.60
CA GLN A 75 -1.22 17.15 11.50
C GLN A 75 -0.18 17.39 12.59
N ASN A 76 0.33 16.32 13.21
CA ASN A 76 1.35 16.44 14.25
C ASN A 76 2.64 17.09 13.70
N LYS A 77 3.08 16.68 12.50
CA LYS A 77 4.23 17.30 11.83
C LYS A 77 3.99 18.80 11.59
N GLN A 78 2.80 19.18 11.14
CA GLN A 78 2.47 20.58 10.91
C GLN A 78 2.46 21.40 12.21
N LEU A 79 1.84 20.87 13.27
CA LEU A 79 1.84 21.50 14.59
C LEU A 79 3.24 21.66 15.17
N LEU A 80 4.13 20.68 14.97
CA LEU A 80 5.53 20.78 15.39
C LEU A 80 6.26 21.91 14.66
N MET A 81 6.02 22.07 13.35
CA MET A 81 6.59 23.17 12.57
C MET A 81 6.04 24.53 13.02
N GLU A 82 4.74 24.65 13.25
CA GLU A 82 4.12 25.87 13.76
C GLU A 82 4.67 26.22 15.14
N ASN A 83 4.83 25.23 16.02
CA ASN A 83 5.41 25.42 17.34
C ASN A 83 6.87 25.91 17.27
N ASP A 84 7.65 25.37 16.33
CA ASP A 84 9.03 25.81 16.11
C ASP A 84 9.09 27.27 15.63
N ILE A 85 8.24 27.65 14.67
CA ILE A 85 8.14 29.05 14.19
C ILE A 85 7.75 29.99 15.34
N LEU A 86 6.78 29.60 16.17
CA LEU A 86 6.36 30.39 17.34
C LEU A 86 7.49 30.55 18.35
N LYS A 87 8.25 29.49 18.63
CA LYS A 87 9.44 29.55 19.51
C LYS A 87 10.51 30.47 18.96
N GLN A 88 10.82 30.39 17.66
CA GLN A 88 11.78 31.30 17.02
C GLN A 88 11.31 32.75 17.11
N THR A 89 10.02 33.01 16.88
CA THR A 89 9.42 34.35 16.97
C THR A 89 9.51 34.90 18.40
N ALA A 90 9.16 34.10 19.41
CA ALA A 90 9.25 34.49 20.81
C ALA A 90 10.69 34.81 21.23
N LEU A 91 11.66 34.02 20.76
CA LEU A 91 13.08 34.26 21.02
C LEU A 91 13.58 35.58 20.40
N ILE A 92 13.11 35.91 19.20
CA ILE A 92 13.44 37.18 18.52
C ILE A 92 12.82 38.37 19.25
N LEU A 93 11.55 38.26 19.65
CA LEU A 93 10.81 39.33 20.34
C LEU A 93 11.32 39.57 21.78
N GLY A 94 11.70 38.51 22.51
CA GLY A 94 12.22 38.60 23.88
C GLY A 94 13.67 39.10 23.99
N ARG A 95 14.35 39.34 22.87
CA ARG A 95 15.71 39.92 22.81
C ARG A 95 15.71 41.43 22.54
N LYS A 96 14.53 42.06 22.51
CA LYS A 96 14.34 43.50 22.35
C LYS A 96 13.98 44.12 23.71
#